data_AF-A0A7Y7UQ06-F1
#
_entry.id   AF-A0A7Y7UQ06-F1
#
_cell.length_a   1.000
_cell.length_b   1.000
_cell.length_c   1.000
_cell.angle_alpha   90.00
_cell.angle_beta   90.00
_cell.angle_gamma   90.00
#
_symmetry.space_group_name_H-M   'P 1'
#
loop_
_entity.id
_entity.type
_entity.pdbx_description
1 polymer ?
#
loop_
_entity_poly.entity_id
_entity_poly.type
_entity_poly.pdbx_seq_one_letter_code
_entity_poly.pdbx_strand_id
1 'polypeptide(L)'
;MRIMIVRRPNGEAPEWVRDAWIGVSIPLLIPSRRMVRGFGVLTGPRGVLPQIWALLRGRTVNVDGFVVNARIAVDCLEGHRPDAAAWWRRHTPHLLRKSASFVFDAAACELLS
;
A
#
# COMPACT_ATOMS: atom_id res chain seq x y z
N MET A 1 -11.55 8.58 11.01
CA MET A 1 -10.74 9.37 10.04
C MET A 1 -10.43 8.52 8.83
N ARG A 2 -10.52 9.12 7.63
CA ARG A 2 -10.22 8.44 6.37
C ARG A 2 -9.22 9.28 5.58
N ILE A 3 -8.60 8.67 4.58
CA ILE A 3 -7.86 9.37 3.54
C ILE A 3 -8.56 9.19 2.20
N MET A 4 -8.45 10.19 1.34
CA MET A 4 -8.69 10.07 -0.09
C MET A 4 -7.36 10.06 -0.81
N ILE A 5 -7.15 9.10 -1.70
CA ILE A 5 -5.95 9.09 -2.54
C ILE A 5 -6.25 9.97 -3.76
N VAL A 6 -5.50 11.05 -3.93
CA VAL A 6 -5.74 12.08 -4.96
C VAL A 6 -4.67 12.11 -6.04
N ARG A 7 -3.55 11.42 -5.85
CA ARG A 7 -2.49 11.23 -6.85
C ARG A 7 -2.01 9.79 -6.84
N ARG A 8 -1.28 9.41 -7.90
CA ARG A 8 -0.62 8.11 -8.00
C ARG A 8 0.33 7.92 -6.81
N PRO A 9 0.11 6.91 -5.95
CA PRO A 9 0.99 6.65 -4.82
C PRO A 9 2.34 6.07 -5.30
N ASN A 10 3.36 6.27 -4.47
CA ASN A 10 4.66 5.65 -4.68
C ASN A 10 4.58 4.13 -4.46
N GLY A 11 5.31 3.35 -5.25
CA GLY A 11 5.36 1.90 -5.10
C GLY A 11 5.83 1.16 -6.34
N GLU A 12 5.98 -0.15 -6.19
CA GLU A 12 6.55 -1.06 -7.21
C GLU A 12 5.48 -1.78 -8.05
N ALA A 13 4.20 -1.65 -7.70
CA ALA A 13 3.11 -2.19 -8.50
C ALA A 13 3.06 -1.50 -9.89
N PRO A 14 2.54 -2.19 -10.93
CA PRO A 14 2.36 -1.61 -12.25
C PRO A 14 1.61 -0.28 -12.17
N GLU A 15 1.93 0.67 -13.07
CA GLU A 15 1.38 2.03 -13.00
C GLU A 15 -0.14 2.06 -12.94
N TRP A 16 -0.81 1.24 -13.76
CA TRP A 16 -2.27 1.16 -13.79
C TRP A 16 -2.88 0.68 -12.47
N VAL A 17 -2.19 -0.21 -11.74
CA VAL A 17 -2.62 -0.66 -10.41
C VAL A 17 -2.46 0.46 -9.39
N ARG A 18 -1.39 1.26 -9.53
CA ARG A 18 -1.15 2.42 -8.67
C ARG A 18 -2.17 3.52 -8.94
N ASP A 19 -2.48 3.80 -10.20
CA ASP A 19 -3.48 4.79 -10.61
C ASP A 19 -4.90 4.42 -10.16
N ALA A 20 -5.21 3.13 -10.10
CA ALA A 20 -6.52 2.65 -9.66
C ALA A 20 -6.85 3.04 -8.20
N TRP A 21 -5.87 3.45 -7.41
CA TRP A 21 -6.09 3.98 -6.07
C TRP A 21 -6.64 5.41 -6.07
N ILE A 22 -6.45 6.19 -7.13
CA ILE A 22 -6.92 7.58 -7.20
C ILE A 22 -8.45 7.61 -7.12
N GLY A 23 -8.99 8.39 -6.18
CA GLY A 23 -10.42 8.45 -5.89
C GLY A 23 -10.91 7.44 -4.86
N VAL A 24 -10.03 6.57 -4.34
CA VAL A 24 -10.40 5.59 -3.29
C VAL A 24 -10.31 6.24 -1.91
N SER A 25 -11.39 6.18 -1.15
CA SER A 25 -11.43 6.57 0.25
C SER A 25 -11.18 5.38 1.17
N ILE A 26 -10.16 5.45 2.03
CA ILE A 26 -9.71 4.32 2.86
C ILE A 26 -9.72 4.72 4.34
N PRO A 27 -10.25 3.90 5.25
CA PRO A 27 -10.15 4.17 6.69
C PRO A 27 -8.71 4.01 7.17
N LEU A 28 -8.29 4.95 8.01
CA LEU A 28 -6.98 4.88 8.65
C LEU A 28 -6.96 3.79 9.71
N LEU A 29 -5.87 3.01 9.76
CA LEU A 29 -5.59 2.09 10.85
C LEU A 29 -5.07 2.85 12.08
N ILE A 30 -4.31 3.93 11.86
CA ILE A 30 -3.81 4.83 12.90
C ILE A 30 -4.32 6.23 12.59
N PRO A 31 -5.00 6.93 13.52
CA PRO A 31 -5.72 8.18 13.24
C PRO A 31 -4.80 9.41 13.06
N SER A 32 -3.56 9.23 12.63
CA SER A 32 -2.62 10.32 12.38
C SER A 32 -1.59 9.97 11.31
N ARG A 33 -1.10 11.01 10.63
CA ARG A 33 0.10 10.93 9.77
C ARG A 33 1.27 10.47 10.64
N ARG A 34 1.99 9.46 10.17
CA ARG A 34 3.14 8.92 10.90
C ARG A 34 4.34 8.92 9.98
N MET A 35 5.47 9.33 10.54
CA MET A 35 6.77 8.95 10.01
C MET A 35 6.96 7.48 10.40
N VAL A 36 6.65 6.57 9.48
CA VAL A 36 6.83 5.14 9.73
C VAL A 36 8.17 4.73 9.15
N ARG A 37 8.98 4.00 9.93
CA ARG A 37 10.03 3.15 9.36
C ARG A 37 9.33 1.98 8.67
N GLY A 38 8.89 2.22 7.44
CA GLY A 38 8.29 1.19 6.60
C GLY A 38 9.37 0.22 6.14
N PHE A 39 9.18 -1.06 6.43
CA PHE A 39 9.81 -2.09 5.62
C PHE A 39 8.97 -2.18 4.34
N GLY A 40 9.63 -2.04 3.19
CA GLY A 40 9.03 -2.49 1.93
C GLY A 40 8.52 -3.91 2.18
N VAL A 41 7.32 -4.20 1.71
CA VAL A 41 6.54 -5.38 2.10
C VAL A 41 7.27 -6.73 1.90
N LEU A 42 8.39 -6.73 1.18
CA LEU A 42 9.28 -7.85 0.93
C LEU A 42 10.46 -7.98 1.93
N THR A 43 10.53 -7.18 3.00
CA THR A 43 11.69 -7.13 3.93
C THR A 43 11.35 -7.50 5.39
N GLY A 44 10.37 -8.39 5.60
CA GLY A 44 10.20 -9.10 6.88
C GLY A 44 11.12 -10.33 6.97
N PRO A 45 11.52 -10.79 8.17
CA PRO A 45 12.60 -11.77 8.30
C PRO A 45 12.22 -13.17 7.80
N ARG A 46 13.04 -13.62 6.83
CA ARG A 46 13.50 -14.97 6.44
C ARG A 46 12.45 -16.08 6.24
N GLY A 47 12.25 -16.42 4.96
CA GLY A 47 11.73 -17.71 4.54
C GLY A 47 11.50 -17.83 3.04
N VAL A 48 12.58 -18.07 2.29
CA VAL A 48 12.64 -18.77 0.99
C VAL A 48 11.93 -18.12 -0.21
N LEU A 49 12.70 -17.43 -1.07
CA LEU A 49 12.85 -17.69 -2.52
C LEU A 49 13.65 -16.54 -3.20
N PRO A 50 14.97 -16.75 -3.45
CA PRO A 50 15.81 -15.78 -4.13
C PRO A 50 15.80 -16.07 -5.64
N GLN A 51 15.41 -15.10 -6.49
CA GLN A 51 15.86 -14.94 -7.89
C GLN A 51 15.36 -13.62 -8.54
N ILE A 52 14.43 -12.87 -7.93
CA ILE A 52 14.02 -11.52 -8.40
C ILE A 52 14.58 -10.44 -7.45
N TRP A 53 15.89 -10.46 -7.21
CA TRP A 53 16.56 -9.61 -6.20
C TRP A 53 17.71 -8.73 -6.72
N ALA A 54 17.99 -8.67 -8.02
CA ALA A 54 19.28 -8.12 -8.49
C ALA A 54 19.29 -6.63 -8.89
N LEU A 55 18.16 -5.94 -9.11
CA LEU A 55 18.17 -4.57 -9.65
C LEU A 55 17.60 -3.48 -8.72
N LEU A 56 18.36 -3.26 -7.64
CA LEU A 56 18.73 -1.93 -7.12
C LEU A 56 17.69 -1.12 -6.29
N ARG A 57 17.95 -0.60 -5.09
CA ARG A 57 18.97 -0.83 -4.06
C ARG A 57 18.62 0.10 -2.88
N GLY A 58 18.18 -0.46 -1.76
CA GLY A 58 18.52 0.02 -0.41
C GLY A 58 18.31 1.49 -0.06
N ARG A 59 17.07 1.90 0.22
CA ARG A 59 16.82 2.90 1.27
C ARG A 59 15.66 2.47 2.14
N THR A 60 15.92 2.25 3.42
CA THR A 60 14.90 2.43 4.46
C THR A 60 14.45 3.89 4.34
N VAL A 61 13.37 4.16 3.63
CA VAL A 61 12.84 5.52 3.51
C VAL A 61 11.93 5.74 4.71
N ASN A 62 12.16 6.81 5.47
CA ASN A 62 11.14 7.33 6.36
C ASN A 62 9.97 7.74 5.46
N VAL A 63 8.97 6.87 5.32
CA VAL A 63 7.77 7.20 4.54
C VAL A 63 6.88 7.96 5.49
N ASP A 64 6.80 9.26 5.24
CA ASP A 64 5.81 10.11 5.87
C ASP A 64 4.47 9.89 5.16
N GLY A 65 3.52 9.28 5.87
CA GLY A 65 2.32 8.76 5.24
C GLY A 65 1.27 8.27 6.20
N PHE A 66 0.30 7.58 5.61
CA PHE A 66 -0.91 7.12 6.26
C PHE A 66 -0.94 5.59 6.29
N VAL A 67 -1.09 5.04 7.48
CA VAL A 67 -1.15 3.60 7.70
C VAL A 67 -2.60 3.13 7.59
N VAL A 68 -2.84 2.18 6.68
CA VAL A 68 -4.14 1.55 6.48
C VAL A 68 -4.02 0.04 6.58
N ASN A 69 -5.11 -0.64 6.93
CA ASN A 69 -5.14 -2.09 6.87
C ASN A 69 -5.15 -2.55 5.41
N ALA A 70 -4.24 -3.45 5.03
CA ALA A 70 -4.08 -3.88 3.64
C ALA A 70 -5.34 -4.54 3.05
N ARG A 71 -6.02 -5.39 3.84
CA ARG A 71 -7.24 -6.07 3.41
C ARG A 71 -8.37 -5.08 3.18
N ILE A 72 -8.62 -4.22 4.17
CA ILE A 72 -9.66 -3.20 4.07
C ILE A 72 -9.39 -2.24 2.90
N ALA A 73 -8.13 -1.88 2.66
CA ALA A 73 -7.75 -1.05 1.52
C ALA A 73 -8.11 -1.72 0.19
N VAL A 74 -7.77 -3.00 0.01
CA VAL A 74 -8.10 -3.75 -1.22
C VAL A 74 -9.60 -3.95 -1.38
N ASP A 75 -10.35 -4.14 -0.29
CA ASP A 75 -11.81 -4.23 -0.35
C ASP A 75 -12.44 -2.87 -0.74
N CYS A 76 -11.88 -1.75 -0.27
CA CYS A 76 -12.28 -0.41 -0.74
C CYS A 76 -11.93 -0.20 -2.22
N LEU A 77 -10.77 -0.70 -2.66
CA LEU A 77 -10.37 -0.66 -4.07
C LEU A 77 -11.31 -1.48 -4.95
N GLU A 78 -11.79 -2.62 -4.49
CA GLU A 78 -12.73 -3.46 -5.26
C GLU A 78 -14.02 -2.70 -5.59
N GLY A 79 -14.55 -1.90 -4.66
CA GLY A 79 -15.72 -1.06 -4.93
C GLY A 79 -15.50 0.02 -5.98
N HIS A 80 -14.23 0.37 -6.28
CA HIS A 80 -13.86 1.41 -7.24
C HIS A 80 -13.33 0.85 -8.56
N ARG A 81 -12.40 -0.11 -8.47
CA ARG A 81 -11.67 -0.78 -9.57
C ARG A 81 -11.46 -2.27 -9.25
N PRO A 82 -12.44 -3.13 -9.58
CA PRO A 82 -12.37 -4.57 -9.30
C PRO A 82 -11.18 -5.28 -9.93
N ASP A 83 -10.75 -4.84 -11.12
CA ASP A 83 -9.59 -5.35 -11.85
C ASP A 83 -8.29 -5.17 -11.07
N ALA A 84 -8.09 -3.98 -10.48
CA ALA A 84 -6.93 -3.68 -9.65
C ALA A 84 -6.96 -4.45 -8.32
N ALA A 85 -8.13 -4.61 -7.70
CA ALA A 85 -8.28 -5.43 -6.50
C ALA A 85 -7.96 -6.92 -6.77
N ALA A 86 -8.42 -7.46 -7.91
CA ALA A 86 -8.07 -8.81 -8.34
C ALA A 86 -6.56 -8.98 -8.56
N TRP A 87 -5.88 -7.95 -9.07
CA TRP A 87 -4.42 -7.96 -9.20
C TRP A 87 -3.74 -8.12 -7.83
N TRP A 88 -4.13 -7.34 -6.82
CA TRP A 88 -3.58 -7.45 -5.46
C TRP A 88 -3.83 -8.83 -4.84
N ARG A 89 -5.04 -9.38 -5.01
CA ARG A 89 -5.38 -10.72 -4.51
C ARG A 89 -4.57 -11.82 -5.18
N ARG A 90 -4.29 -11.69 -6.48
CA ARG A 90 -3.51 -12.67 -7.25
C ARG A 90 -2.01 -12.61 -6.94
N HIS A 91 -1.43 -11.40 -6.89
CA HIS A 91 0.02 -11.24 -6.85
C HIS A 91 0.57 -11.12 -5.43
N THR A 92 -0.25 -10.69 -4.47
CA THR A 92 0.19 -10.50 -3.08
C THR A 92 -0.78 -11.09 -2.04
N PRO A 93 -1.26 -12.33 -2.20
CA PRO A 93 -2.24 -12.92 -1.27
C PRO A 93 -1.72 -12.99 0.18
N HIS A 94 -0.41 -13.11 0.38
CA HIS A 94 0.23 -13.18 1.70
C HIS A 94 0.04 -11.90 2.53
N LEU A 95 -0.14 -10.75 1.88
CA LEU A 95 -0.40 -9.45 2.52
C LEU A 95 -1.83 -9.31 2.98
N LEU A 96 -2.74 -9.97 2.27
CA LEU A 96 -4.17 -9.91 2.56
C LEU A 96 -4.60 -10.95 3.58
N ARG A 97 -3.75 -11.95 3.87
CA ARG A 97 -4.03 -13.01 4.86
C ARG A 97 -3.66 -12.62 6.29
N LYS A 98 -2.64 -11.78 6.47
CA LYS A 98 -2.19 -11.32 7.80
C LYS A 98 -2.75 -9.92 8.11
N SER A 99 -2.60 -9.46 9.34
CA SER A 99 -2.84 -8.06 9.74
C SER A 99 -1.78 -7.10 9.16
N ALA A 100 -1.45 -7.26 7.87
CA ALA A 100 -0.51 -6.40 7.19
C ALA A 100 -1.12 -5.02 6.99
N SER A 101 -0.25 -4.02 6.92
CA SER A 101 -0.63 -2.64 6.70
C SER A 101 0.01 -2.14 5.41
N PHE A 102 -0.71 -1.30 4.68
CA PHE A 102 -0.13 -0.46 3.63
C PHE A 102 0.16 0.92 4.19
N VAL A 103 1.15 1.56 3.58
CA VAL A 103 1.47 2.95 3.84
C VAL A 103 1.32 3.70 2.53
N PHE A 104 0.39 4.64 2.50
CA PHE A 104 0.26 5.58 1.39
C PHE A 104 1.01 6.86 1.74
N ASP A 105 1.86 7.35 0.82
CA ASP A 105 2.61 8.57 1.05
C ASP A 105 1.67 9.78 1.22
N ALA A 106 2.03 10.70 2.12
CA ALA A 106 1.17 11.83 2.44
C ALA A 106 0.97 12.78 1.25
N ALA A 107 1.90 12.83 0.30
CA ALA A 107 1.79 13.69 -0.89
C ALA A 107 0.71 13.23 -1.87
N ALA A 108 0.41 11.93 -1.88
CA ALA A 108 -0.65 11.32 -2.68
C ALA A 108 -2.03 11.36 -2.02
N CYS A 109 -2.13 11.81 -0.75
CA CYS A 109 -3.35 11.65 0.04
C CYS A 109 -3.87 12.98 0.62
N GLU A 110 -5.18 13.09 0.71
CA GLU A 110 -5.88 14.12 1.47
C GLU A 110 -6.61 13.50 2.65
N LEU A 111 -6.56 14.16 3.81
CA LEU A 111 -7.25 13.70 5.00
C LEU A 111 -8.72 14.14 4.94
N LEU A 112 -9.63 13.19 5.11
CA LEU A 112 -11.06 13.46 5.23
C LEU A 112 -11.41 13.54 6.72
N SER A 113 -11.87 14.73 7.14
CA SER A 113 -12.39 15.04 8.48
C SER A 113 -13.69 14.30 8.76
#